data_AF-A0A1H7K6G9-F1
#
_entry.id   AF-A0A1H7K6G9-F1
#
_cell.length_a   1.000
_cell.length_b   1.000
_cell.length_c   1.000
_cell.angle_alpha   90.00
_cell.angle_beta   90.00
_cell.angle_gamma   90.00
#
_symmetry.space_group_name_H-M   'P 1'
#
loop_
_entity.id
_entity.type
_entity.pdbx_description
1 polymer ?
#
loop_
_entity_poly.entity_id
_entity_poly.type
_entity_poly.pdbx_seq_one_letter_code
_entity_poly.pdbx_strand_id
1 'polypeptide(L)' 'MRFNSTRIVIDPTPRRADGEYMAHARISTNRPDGTEYDIHLSGDLPGFDAREDAIAYAKHWAQEWLDARFG' A
#
# COMPACT_ATOMS: atom_id res chain seq x y z
N MET A 1 5.70 -15.32 -25.16
CA MET A 1 5.88 -14.16 -24.28
C MET A 1 4.62 -14.01 -23.45
N ARG A 2 4.60 -14.49 -22.20
CA ARG A 2 3.44 -14.31 -21.31
C ARG A 2 3.68 -13.06 -20.48
N PHE A 3 3.04 -11.96 -20.88
CA PHE A 3 2.96 -10.76 -20.08
C PHE A 3 2.10 -11.07 -18.86
N ASN A 4 2.72 -11.59 -17.80
CA ASN A 4 2.10 -11.56 -16.48
C ASN A 4 2.12 -10.10 -16.03
N SER A 5 1.20 -9.30 -16.56
CA SER A 5 0.95 -7.92 -16.13
C SER A 5 0.24 -7.96 -14.79
N THR A 6 0.88 -8.54 -13.78
CA THR A 6 0.44 -8.47 -12.39
C THR A 6 0.67 -7.02 -11.96
N ARG A 7 -0.31 -6.16 -12.24
CA ARG A 7 -0.21 -4.74 -11.92
C ARG A 7 -0.44 -4.62 -10.41
N ILE A 8 0.66 -4.38 -9.70
CA ILE A 8 0.63 -4.11 -8.27
C ILE A 8 0.10 -2.69 -8.10
N VAL A 9 -0.95 -2.55 -7.31
CA VAL A 9 -1.59 -1.28 -6.98
C VAL A 9 -1.30 -1.01 -5.51
N ILE A 10 -0.67 0.12 -5.24
CA ILE A 10 -0.44 0.60 -3.88
C ILE A 10 -1.42 1.74 -3.66
N ASP A 11 -2.31 1.58 -2.69
CA ASP A 11 -3.22 2.62 -2.25
C ASP A 11 -2.73 3.15 -0.89
N PRO A 12 -1.95 4.24 -0.86
CA PRO A 12 -1.49 4.88 0.36
C PRO A 12 -2.57 5.85 0.87
N THR A 13 -3.81 5.38 1.04
CA THR A 13 -4.90 6.22 1.55
C THR A 13 -4.82 6.25 3.07
N PRO A 14 -4.34 7.35 3.69
CA PRO A 14 -4.24 7.43 5.14
C PRO A 14 -5.64 7.40 5.76
N ARG A 15 -5.79 6.62 6.83
CA ARG A 15 -7.03 6.58 7.60
C ARG A 15 -7.01 7.74 8.58
N ARG A 16 -7.99 8.64 8.51
CA ARG A 16 -8.15 9.68 9.52
C ARG A 16 -8.85 9.08 10.74
N ALA A 17 -8.18 9.09 11.89
CA ALA A 17 -8.72 8.62 13.15
C ALA A 17 -8.48 9.71 14.21
N ASP A 18 -9.55 10.18 14.86
CA ASP A 18 -9.49 11.06 16.03
C ASP A 18 -8.68 12.38 15.91
N GLY A 19 -8.48 12.88 14.68
CA GLY A 19 -7.72 14.11 14.42
C GLY A 19 -6.34 13.88 13.82
N GLU A 20 -5.82 12.65 13.91
CA GLU A 20 -4.55 12.23 13.35
C GLU A 20 -4.72 11.49 12.02
N TYR A 21 -3.68 11.52 11.17
CA TYR A 21 -3.60 10.77 9.93
C TYR A 21 -2.82 9.48 10.17
N MET A 22 -3.53 8.37 10.37
CA MET A 22 -2.90 7.06 10.44
C MET A 22 -2.36 6.69 9.07
N ALA A 23 -1.05 6.44 9.00
CA ALA A 23 -0.46 5.88 7.80
C ALA A 23 -1.17 4.57 7.47
N HIS A 24 -1.45 4.38 6.19
CA HIS A 24 -2.13 3.19 5.73
C HIS A 24 -1.76 2.97 4.26
N ALA A 25 -1.26 1.79 3.97
CA ALA A 25 -0.86 1.32 2.66
C ALA A 25 -1.55 -0.01 2.38
N ARG A 26 -2.42 -0.03 1.39
CA ARG A 26 -3.01 -1.27 0.87
C ARG A 26 -2.26 -1.67 -0.39
N ILE A 27 -1.69 -2.87 -0.38
CA ILE A 27 -1.04 -3.48 -1.55
C ILE A 27 -2.01 -4.51 -2.11
N SER A 28 -2.59 -4.18 -3.26
CA SER A 28 -3.48 -5.03 -4.01
C SER A 28 -2.83 -5.41 -5.33
N THR A 29 -3.26 -6.51 -5.93
CA THR A 29 -2.85 -6.85 -7.29
C THR A 29 -4.04 -7.20 -8.14
N ASN A 30 -3.96 -6.80 -9.40
CA ASN A 30 -4.89 -7.23 -10.41
C ASN A 30 -4.39 -8.53 -11.04
N ARG A 31 -5.19 -9.60 -10.91
CA ARG A 31 -4.97 -10.82 -11.68
C ARG A 31 -5.20 -10.55 -13.16
N PRO A 32 -4.61 -11.36 -14.06
CA PRO A 32 -4.88 -11.27 -15.50
C PRO A 32 -6.36 -11.51 -15.86
N ASP A 33 -7.14 -12.08 -14.93
CA ASP A 33 -8.59 -12.26 -15.03
C ASP A 33 -9.39 -10.97 -14.72
N GLY A 34 -8.70 -9.86 -14.39
CA GLY A 34 -9.31 -8.60 -14.00
C GLY A 34 -9.74 -8.53 -12.53
N THR A 35 -9.66 -9.64 -11.78
CA THR A 35 -9.98 -9.65 -10.35
C THR A 35 -8.90 -8.94 -9.54
N GLU A 36 -9.29 -7.89 -8.82
CA GLU A 36 -8.47 -7.27 -7.80
C GLU A 36 -8.49 -8.13 -6.55
N TYR A 37 -7.31 -8.51 -6.06
CA TYR A 37 -7.18 -9.19 -4.78
C TYR A 37 -6.14 -8.49 -3.92
N ASP A 38 -6.46 -8.36 -2.64
CA ASP A 38 -5.59 -7.75 -1.65
C ASP A 38 -4.46 -8.69 -1.27
N ILE A 39 -3.24 -8.34 -1.66
CA ILE A 39 -2.06 -9.14 -1.31
C ILE A 39 -1.71 -8.90 0.16
N HIS A 40 -1.72 -7.63 0.56
CA HIS A 40 -1.34 -7.22 1.89
C HIS A 40 -1.97 -5.88 2.24
N LEU A 41 -2.49 -5.79 3.47
CA LEU A 41 -2.95 -4.54 4.05
C LEU A 41 -1.93 -4.16 5.12
N SER A 42 -1.27 -3.01 5.00
CA SER A 42 -0.48 -2.50 6.11
C SER A 42 -1.44 -2.31 7.29
N GLY A 43 -1.13 -2.96 8.40
CA GLY A 43 -1.90 -2.84 9.62
C GLY A 43 -1.69 -1.49 10.30
N ASP A 44 -1.49 -1.53 11.62
CA ASP A 44 -1.23 -0.38 12.49
C ASP A 44 0.12 0.26 12.12
N LEU A 45 0.12 1.14 11.11
CA LEU A 45 1.24 2.05 10.87
C LEU A 45 1.05 3.28 11.76
N PRO A 46 2.15 3.97 12.13
CA PRO A 46 2.08 5.14 12.99
C PRO A 46 1.12 6.22 12.48
N GLY A 47 0.43 6.85 13.44
CA GLY A 47 -0.29 8.11 13.25
C GLY A 47 0.68 9.25 13.03
N PHE A 48 0.37 10.10 12.05
CA PHE A 48 1.08 11.34 11.79
C PHE A 48 0.12 12.52 11.89
N ASP A 49 0.62 13.64 12.39
CA ASP A 49 -0.11 14.91 12.43
C ASP A 49 -0.35 15.45 11.00
N ALA A 50 0.61 15.23 10.11
CA ALA A 50 0.55 15.63 8.72
C ALA A 50 0.16 14.46 7.80
N ARG A 51 -0.83 14.70 6.95
CA ARG A 51 -1.26 13.75 5.91
C ARG A 51 -0.13 13.38 4.95
N GLU A 52 0.75 14.34 4.64
CA GLU A 52 1.85 14.14 3.69
C GLU A 52 2.89 13.14 4.23
N ASP A 53 3.24 13.25 5.52
CA ASP A 53 4.10 12.28 6.21
C ASP A 53 3.47 10.90 6.27
N ALA A 54 2.18 10.80 6.59
CA ALA A 54 1.45 9.53 6.58
C ALA A 54 1.50 8.83 5.21
N ILE A 55 1.36 9.60 4.12
CA ILE A 55 1.41 9.08 2.76
C ILE A 55 2.85 8.71 2.36
N ALA A 56 3.83 9.54 2.71
CA ALA A 56 5.23 9.27 2.41
C ALA A 56 5.68 7.97 3.10
N TYR A 57 5.33 7.81 4.38
CA TYR A 57 5.61 6.60 5.15
C TYR A 57 4.91 5.38 4.57
N ALA A 58 3.61 5.48 4.27
CA ALA A 58 2.84 4.41 3.63
C ALA A 58 3.44 3.96 2.30
N LYS A 59 3.91 4.91 1.47
CA LYS A 59 4.60 4.60 0.20
C LYS A 59 5.93 3.92 0.41
N HIS A 60 6.76 4.42 1.34
CA HIS A 60 8.07 3.84 1.62
C HIS A 60 7.93 2.40 2.14
N TRP A 61 7.05 2.20 3.11
CA TRP A 61 6.72 0.88 3.64
C TRP A 61 6.27 -0.08 2.53
N ALA A 62 5.42 0.38 1.60
CA ALA A 62 4.96 -0.45 0.50
C ALA A 62 6.08 -0.80 -0.49
N GLN A 63 6.99 0.13 -0.76
CA GLN A 63 8.18 -0.13 -1.59
C GLN A 63 9.11 -1.15 -0.93
N GLU A 64 9.41 -1.01 0.36
CA GLU A 64 10.23 -1.98 1.09
C GLU A 64 9.58 -3.35 1.14
N TRP A 65 8.26 -3.42 1.32
CA TRP A 65 7.53 -4.68 1.26
C TRP A 65 7.62 -5.35 -0.11
N LEU A 66 7.54 -4.56 -1.18
CA LEU A 66 7.69 -5.07 -2.55
C LEU A 66 9.11 -5.55 -2.84
N ASP A 67 10.12 -4.79 -2.41
CA ASP A 67 11.53 -5.17 -2.51
C ASP A 67 11.79 -6.46 -1.74
N ALA A 68 11.32 -6.58 -0.49
CA ALA A 68 11.49 -7.80 0.29
C ALA A 68 10.76 -9.03 -0.29
N ARG A 69 9.69 -8.83 -1.08
CA ARG A 69 8.87 -9.92 -1.65
C ARG A 69 9.28 -10.31 -3.07
N PHE A 70 9.77 -9.36 -3.86
CA PHE A 70 10.08 -9.52 -5.29
C PHE A 70 11.55 -9.25 -5.66
N GLY A 71 12.35 -8.71 -4.73
CA GLY A 71 13.80 -8.47 -4.85
C GLY A 71 14.65 -9.69 -4.55
#